data_AF-K2P2C7-F1
#
_entry.id   AF-K2P2C7-F1
#
_cell.length_a   1.000
_cell.length_b   1.000
_cell.length_c   1.000
_cell.angle_alpha   90.00
_cell.angle_beta   90.00
_cell.angle_gamma   90.00
#
_symmetry.space_group_name_H-M   'P 1'
#
loop_
_entity.id
_entity.type
_entity.pdbx_description
1 polymer ?
#
loop_
_entity_poly.entity_id
_entity_poly.type
_entity_poly.pdbx_seq_one_letter_code
_entity_poly.pdbx_strand_id
1 'polypeptide(L)'
;VILKNLFLIELLYVILVKSPPTPLRNTNRAKLTEGAYIPSTRRNQWVYALVYKTKIMQNIIKLALRLSIALGFLSAVADRLGLWDEEISNWGTWESFLDYTAFINPWFPESMIPAIGFVATVLEVVFAVFLLIGFKTSLFAKLSGYLLLIFALSMTFSSGIKGVFDYSVLTAAAACFALSEMKTKYLEVDSLIQRG
;
A
#
# COMPACT_ATOMS: atom_id res chain seq x y z
N VAL A 1 -4.55 0.94 -27.33
CA VAL A 1 -4.65 1.10 -25.85
C VAL A 1 -3.27 1.14 -25.18
N ILE A 2 -2.32 0.29 -25.57
CA ILE A 2 -0.94 0.26 -25.01
C ILE A 2 -0.13 1.55 -25.28
N LEU A 3 -0.30 2.22 -26.43
CA LEU A 3 0.40 3.48 -26.72
C LEU A 3 -0.03 4.68 -25.86
N LYS A 4 -1.26 4.70 -25.31
CA LYS A 4 -1.69 5.79 -24.42
C LYS A 4 -0.99 5.73 -23.05
N ASN A 5 -0.57 4.54 -22.61
CA ASN A 5 0.17 4.34 -21.36
C ASN A 5 1.65 4.70 -21.48
N LEU A 6 2.23 4.65 -22.69
CA LEU A 6 3.61 5.06 -22.92
C LEU A 6 3.81 6.57 -22.68
N PHE A 7 2.80 7.39 -23.00
CA PHE A 7 2.81 8.82 -22.72
C PHE A 7 2.79 9.12 -21.21
N LEU A 8 2.06 8.35 -20.40
CA LEU A 8 2.10 8.49 -18.94
C LEU A 8 3.44 8.08 -18.36
N ILE A 9 4.08 7.04 -18.89
CA ILE A 9 5.41 6.57 -18.45
C ILE A 9 6.51 7.58 -18.85
N GLU A 10 6.46 8.12 -20.06
CA GLU A 10 7.32 9.21 -20.51
C GLU A 10 7.09 10.49 -19.70
N LEU A 11 5.83 10.83 -19.40
CA LEU A 11 5.50 11.98 -18.56
C LEU A 11 6.01 11.80 -17.13
N LEU A 12 5.85 10.60 -16.55
CA LEU A 12 6.44 10.22 -15.28
C LEU A 12 7.96 10.26 -15.32
N TYR A 13 8.60 9.80 -16.40
CA TYR A 13 10.06 9.85 -16.57
C TYR A 13 10.56 11.30 -16.72
N VAL A 14 9.86 12.17 -17.45
CA VAL A 14 10.21 13.59 -17.60
C VAL A 14 10.03 14.36 -16.28
N ILE A 15 8.97 14.05 -15.52
CA ILE A 15 8.71 14.63 -14.19
C ILE A 15 9.69 14.08 -13.13
N LEU A 16 9.96 12.77 -13.15
CA LEU A 16 10.77 12.07 -12.14
C LEU A 16 12.26 11.99 -12.48
N VAL A 17 12.72 12.27 -13.70
CA VAL A 17 14.14 12.10 -14.09
C VAL A 17 14.69 13.37 -14.73
N LYS A 18 13.94 14.04 -15.59
CA LYS A 18 14.48 15.04 -16.54
C LYS A 18 14.07 16.49 -16.31
N SER A 19 13.85 16.90 -15.06
CA SER A 19 13.70 18.32 -14.72
C SER A 19 14.73 18.73 -13.66
N PRO A 20 15.84 19.40 -14.03
CA PRO A 20 16.61 20.14 -13.04
C PRO A 20 15.69 21.23 -12.46
N PRO A 21 15.63 21.43 -11.13
CA PRO A 21 14.92 22.57 -10.60
C PRO A 21 15.57 23.83 -11.19
N THR A 22 14.78 24.58 -11.97
CA THR A 22 15.21 25.88 -12.45
C THR A 22 15.49 26.72 -11.22
N PRO A 23 16.69 27.31 -11.05
CA PRO A 23 16.94 28.18 -9.93
C PRO A 23 15.91 29.31 -10.01
N LEU A 24 15.07 29.44 -8.99
CA LEU A 24 14.12 30.54 -8.89
C LEU A 24 14.91 31.83 -9.07
N ARG A 25 14.70 32.50 -10.21
CA ARG A 25 15.38 33.73 -10.57
C ARG A 25 14.93 34.77 -9.55
N ASN A 26 15.85 35.05 -8.63
CA ASN A 26 15.76 36.03 -7.57
C ASN A 26 15.08 37.33 -8.03
N THR A 27 13.82 37.54 -7.65
CA THR A 27 13.23 38.89 -7.63
C THR A 27 12.50 39.24 -6.35
N ASN A 28 12.26 38.33 -5.40
CA ASN A 28 11.74 38.73 -4.09
C ASN A 28 12.30 37.86 -2.96
N ARG A 29 13.34 38.38 -2.31
CA ARG A 29 14.09 37.79 -1.18
C ARG A 29 13.36 37.90 0.16
N ALA A 30 12.03 37.93 0.19
CA ALA A 30 11.27 38.10 1.42
C ALA A 30 10.09 37.13 1.48
N LYS A 31 10.09 36.31 2.54
CA LYS A 31 9.06 35.35 2.98
C LYS A 31 9.03 34.01 2.21
N LEU A 32 9.94 33.12 2.58
CA LEU A 32 9.63 31.69 2.62
C LEU A 32 9.92 31.21 4.03
N THR A 33 8.83 30.97 4.76
CA THR A 33 8.75 30.48 6.12
C THR A 33 9.39 29.09 6.24
N GLU A 34 10.00 28.83 7.40
CA GLU A 34 10.61 27.57 7.85
C GLU A 34 11.92 27.13 7.16
N GLY A 35 13.03 27.73 7.59
CA GLY A 35 14.31 27.02 7.87
C GLY A 35 15.04 26.27 6.75
N ALA A 36 14.63 26.37 5.49
CA ALA A 36 15.27 25.64 4.39
C ALA A 36 16.61 26.30 3.99
N TYR A 37 17.73 25.70 4.40
CA TYR A 37 19.08 26.08 3.95
C TYR A 37 19.25 25.77 2.45
N ILE A 38 19.38 26.81 1.62
CA ILE A 38 19.70 26.70 0.19
C ILE A 38 21.19 27.05 0.01
N PRO A 39 22.05 26.09 -0.37
CA PRO A 39 23.47 26.37 -0.55
C PRO A 39 23.73 27.36 -1.68
N SER A 40 24.68 28.28 -1.48
CA SER A 40 25.07 29.31 -2.46
C SER A 40 25.90 28.77 -3.64
N THR A 41 26.54 27.61 -3.48
CA THR A 41 27.41 27.00 -4.50
C THR A 41 26.68 26.01 -5.39
N ARG A 42 26.87 26.14 -6.72
CA ARG A 42 26.23 25.30 -7.76
C ARG A 42 26.40 23.79 -7.52
N ARG A 43 27.57 23.35 -7.00
CA ARG A 43 27.85 21.93 -6.68
C ARG A 43 26.94 21.41 -5.56
N ASN A 44 26.64 22.24 -4.57
CA ASN A 44 25.82 21.85 -3.41
C ASN A 44 24.33 21.88 -3.78
N GLN A 45 23.89 22.76 -4.68
CA GLN A 45 22.48 22.80 -5.13
C GLN A 45 21.99 21.48 -5.75
N TRP A 46 22.82 20.80 -6.54
CA TRP A 46 22.46 19.52 -7.15
C TRP A 46 22.28 18.39 -6.11
N VAL A 47 23.13 18.36 -5.09
CA VAL A 47 23.03 17.37 -3.99
C VAL A 47 21.72 17.58 -3.23
N TYR A 48 21.34 18.83 -2.96
CA TYR A 48 20.10 19.15 -2.25
C TYR A 48 18.87 18.82 -3.11
N ALA A 49 18.90 19.14 -4.40
CA ALA A 49 17.84 18.75 -5.33
C ALA A 49 17.68 17.22 -5.39
N LEU A 50 18.78 16.46 -5.40
CA LEU A 50 18.76 15.00 -5.39
C LEU A 50 18.15 14.45 -4.09
N VAL A 51 18.62 14.92 -2.94
CA VAL A 51 18.11 14.49 -1.62
C VAL A 51 16.63 14.83 -1.45
N TYR A 52 16.21 16.03 -1.84
CA TYR A 52 14.82 16.47 -1.75
C TYR A 52 13.91 15.64 -2.65
N LYS A 53 14.37 15.36 -3.88
CA LYS A 53 13.69 14.47 -4.81
C LYS A 53 13.54 13.05 -4.27
N THR A 54 14.59 12.48 -3.68
CA THR A 54 14.52 11.16 -3.02
C THR A 54 13.48 11.15 -1.91
N LYS A 55 13.42 12.21 -1.10
CA LYS A 55 12.43 12.33 -0.01
C LYS A 55 10.99 12.39 -0.53
N ILE A 56 10.74 13.16 -1.60
CA ILE A 56 9.41 13.21 -2.24
C ILE A 56 9.03 11.83 -2.80
N MET A 57 9.94 11.16 -3.50
CA MET A 57 9.67 9.83 -4.06
C MET A 57 9.31 8.82 -2.96
N GLN A 58 10.04 8.82 -1.84
CA GLN A 58 9.73 7.96 -0.69
C GLN A 58 8.33 8.23 -0.12
N ASN A 59 7.91 9.49 -0.05
CA ASN A 59 6.59 9.87 0.43
C ASN A 59 5.47 9.36 -0.49
N ILE A 60 5.66 9.51 -1.81
CA ILE A 60 4.70 9.03 -2.82
C ILE A 60 4.60 7.50 -2.76
N ILE A 61 5.74 6.80 -2.70
CA ILE A 61 5.78 5.33 -2.60
C ILE A 61 5.03 4.88 -1.34
N LYS A 62 5.27 5.53 -0.20
CA LYS A 62 4.61 5.17 1.06
C LYS A 62 3.09 5.35 0.97
N LEU A 63 2.64 6.47 0.42
CA LEU A 63 1.22 6.76 0.27
C LEU A 63 0.57 5.76 -0.71
N ALA A 64 1.22 5.49 -1.84
CA ALA A 64 0.74 4.50 -2.81
C ALA A 64 0.62 3.12 -2.17
N LEU A 65 1.64 2.65 -1.44
CA LEU A 65 1.60 1.37 -0.74
C LEU A 65 0.45 1.31 0.28
N ARG A 66 0.29 2.34 1.11
CA ARG A 66 -0.81 2.41 2.09
C ARG A 66 -2.18 2.30 1.42
N LEU A 67 -2.41 3.10 0.38
CA LEU A 67 -3.67 3.12 -0.34
C LEU A 67 -3.92 1.80 -1.06
N SER A 68 -2.93 1.28 -1.80
CA SER A 68 -3.07 0.02 -2.54
C SER A 68 -3.35 -1.17 -1.62
N ILE A 69 -2.65 -1.27 -0.48
CA ILE A 69 -2.89 -2.36 0.48
C ILE A 69 -4.27 -2.24 1.11
N ALA A 70 -4.65 -1.05 1.59
CA ALA A 70 -5.93 -0.84 2.23
C ALA A 70 -7.11 -1.03 1.27
N LEU A 71 -7.01 -0.50 0.05
CA LEU A 71 -8.02 -0.71 -0.98
C LEU A 71 -8.08 -2.17 -1.42
N GLY A 72 -6.97 -2.90 -1.46
CA GLY A 72 -6.95 -4.34 -1.72
C GLY A 72 -7.76 -5.12 -0.70
N PHE A 73 -7.56 -4.86 0.60
CA PHE A 73 -8.35 -5.47 1.67
C PHE A 73 -9.84 -5.08 1.58
N LEU A 74 -10.15 -3.79 1.42
CA LEU A 74 -11.54 -3.33 1.31
C LEU A 74 -12.24 -3.91 0.07
N SER A 75 -11.52 -4.05 -1.04
CA SER A 75 -12.03 -4.66 -2.27
C SER A 75 -12.35 -6.14 -2.05
N ALA A 76 -11.49 -6.88 -1.34
CA ALA A 76 -11.74 -8.29 -1.02
C ALA A 76 -12.95 -8.44 -0.07
N VAL A 77 -13.11 -7.54 0.90
CA VAL A 77 -14.29 -7.54 1.78
C VAL A 77 -15.56 -7.18 1.01
N ALA A 78 -15.49 -6.20 0.11
CA ALA A 78 -16.59 -5.83 -0.76
C ALA A 78 -17.05 -7.00 -1.66
N ASP A 79 -16.10 -7.85 -2.10
CA ASP A 79 -16.36 -9.06 -2.87
C ASP A 79 -17.21 -10.07 -2.10
N ARG A 80 -16.88 -10.27 -0.83
CA ARG A 80 -17.62 -11.19 0.06
C ARG A 80 -19.00 -10.69 0.45
N LEU A 81 -19.21 -9.38 0.40
CA LEU A 81 -20.50 -8.74 0.69
C LEU A 81 -21.38 -8.61 -0.57
N GLY A 82 -20.93 -9.08 -1.73
CA GLY A 82 -21.67 -9.00 -2.99
C GLY A 82 -21.80 -7.58 -3.54
N LEU A 83 -20.83 -6.69 -3.24
CA LEU A 83 -20.80 -5.33 -3.79
C LEU A 83 -20.21 -5.28 -5.21
N TRP A 84 -19.50 -6.32 -5.64
CA TRP A 84 -19.00 -6.46 -7.00
C TRP A 84 -19.97 -7.28 -7.85
N ASP A 85 -20.03 -6.99 -9.14
CA ASP A 85 -20.81 -7.78 -10.10
C ASP A 85 -20.31 -9.23 -10.13
N GLU A 86 -21.24 -10.19 -10.28
CA GLU A 86 -20.95 -11.63 -10.29
C GLU A 86 -19.89 -12.04 -11.32
N GLU A 87 -19.77 -11.31 -12.44
CA GLU A 87 -18.81 -11.60 -13.52
C GLU A 87 -17.36 -11.22 -13.16
N ILE A 88 -17.16 -10.29 -12.23
CA ILE A 88 -15.85 -9.76 -11.84
C ILE A 88 -15.44 -10.27 -10.46
N SER A 89 -16.42 -10.73 -9.68
CA SER A 89 -16.23 -11.17 -8.31
C SER A 89 -15.47 -12.49 -8.22
N ASN A 90 -14.57 -12.61 -7.23
CA ASN A 90 -13.87 -13.88 -6.98
C ASN A 90 -14.75 -14.85 -6.18
N TRP A 91 -15.52 -14.34 -5.21
CA TRP A 91 -16.41 -15.12 -4.36
C TRP A 91 -17.90 -14.80 -4.58
N GLY A 92 -18.24 -13.52 -4.75
CA GLY A 92 -19.60 -13.03 -5.02
C GLY A 92 -20.53 -13.03 -3.81
N THR A 93 -20.47 -14.10 -3.00
CA THR A 93 -21.33 -14.28 -1.84
C THR A 93 -20.54 -14.72 -0.62
N TRP A 94 -21.14 -14.53 0.55
CA TRP A 94 -20.56 -14.96 1.82
C TRP A 94 -20.41 -16.49 1.87
N GLU A 95 -21.38 -17.22 1.33
CA GLU A 95 -21.40 -18.68 1.27
C GLU A 95 -20.23 -19.22 0.43
N SER A 96 -20.05 -18.69 -0.79
CA SER A 96 -18.92 -19.08 -1.67
C SER A 96 -17.56 -18.78 -1.02
N PHE A 97 -17.47 -17.69 -0.26
CA PHE A 97 -16.27 -17.37 0.52
C PHE A 97 -16.02 -18.38 1.65
N LEU A 98 -17.06 -18.79 2.38
CA LEU A 98 -16.93 -19.81 3.41
C LEU A 98 -16.54 -21.17 2.84
N ASP A 99 -17.14 -21.56 1.71
CA ASP A 99 -16.77 -22.79 0.99
C ASP A 99 -15.31 -22.77 0.56
N TYR A 100 -14.85 -21.63 0.02
CA TYR A 100 -13.44 -21.44 -0.31
C TYR A 100 -12.53 -21.47 0.93
N THR A 101 -12.98 -20.87 2.03
CA THR A 101 -12.24 -20.84 3.30
C THR A 101 -12.10 -22.23 3.90
N ALA A 102 -13.14 -23.06 3.81
CA ALA A 102 -13.11 -24.47 4.19
C ALA A 102 -12.14 -25.25 3.31
N PHE A 103 -12.19 -25.03 2.00
CA PHE A 103 -11.30 -25.68 1.03
C PHE A 103 -9.82 -25.38 1.30
N ILE A 104 -9.45 -24.14 1.61
CA ILE A 104 -8.05 -23.77 1.88
C ILE A 104 -7.57 -24.14 3.30
N ASN A 105 -8.49 -24.49 4.20
CA ASN A 105 -8.18 -24.80 5.59
C ASN A 105 -8.78 -26.16 6.04
N PRO A 106 -8.38 -27.28 5.41
CA PRO A 106 -8.92 -28.61 5.72
C PRO A 106 -8.62 -29.10 7.15
N TRP A 107 -7.74 -28.41 7.89
CA TRP A 107 -7.39 -28.76 9.27
C TRP A 107 -8.40 -28.29 10.31
N PHE A 108 -9.30 -27.36 9.96
CA PHE A 108 -10.32 -26.86 10.88
C PHE A 108 -11.66 -27.54 10.64
N PRO A 109 -12.43 -27.83 11.71
CA PRO A 109 -13.78 -28.36 11.55
C PRO A 109 -14.69 -27.33 10.88
N GLU A 110 -15.65 -27.78 10.07
CA GLU A 110 -16.57 -26.91 9.33
C GLU A 110 -17.32 -25.92 10.24
N SER A 111 -17.62 -26.32 11.48
CA SER A 111 -18.26 -25.46 12.48
C SER A 111 -17.45 -24.22 12.88
N MET A 112 -16.12 -24.24 12.68
CA MET A 112 -15.23 -23.11 12.96
C MET A 112 -14.98 -22.21 11.75
N ILE A 113 -15.29 -22.66 10.54
CA ILE A 113 -15.02 -21.91 9.30
C ILE A 113 -15.75 -20.54 9.29
N PRO A 114 -17.04 -20.43 9.65
CA PRO A 114 -17.71 -19.13 9.73
C PRO A 114 -17.03 -18.15 10.71
N ALA A 115 -16.56 -18.66 11.86
CA ALA A 115 -15.87 -17.84 12.85
C ALA A 115 -14.51 -17.35 12.33
N ILE A 116 -13.74 -18.22 11.67
CA ILE A 116 -12.45 -17.86 11.08
C ILE A 116 -12.64 -16.83 9.95
N GLY A 117 -13.59 -17.06 9.05
CA GLY A 117 -13.91 -16.14 7.96
C GLY A 117 -14.39 -14.78 8.46
N PHE A 118 -15.18 -14.75 9.54
CA PHE A 118 -15.60 -13.52 10.19
C PHE A 118 -14.41 -12.77 10.82
N VAL A 119 -13.57 -13.45 11.60
CA VAL A 119 -12.38 -12.85 12.22
C VAL A 119 -11.43 -12.30 11.16
N ALA A 120 -11.19 -13.05 10.07
CA ALA A 120 -10.35 -12.60 8.97
C ALA A 120 -10.90 -11.31 8.34
N THR A 121 -12.20 -11.28 8.02
CA THR A 121 -12.89 -10.10 7.47
C THR A 121 -12.78 -8.89 8.39
N VAL A 122 -13.01 -9.07 9.69
CA VAL A 122 -12.89 -7.98 10.68
C VAL A 122 -11.46 -7.46 10.73
N LEU A 123 -10.46 -8.34 10.78
CA LEU A 123 -9.04 -7.94 10.79
C LEU A 123 -8.68 -7.17 9.51
N GLU A 124 -9.12 -7.62 8.35
CA GLU A 124 -8.88 -6.93 7.07
C GLU A 124 -9.46 -5.51 7.06
N VAL A 125 -10.71 -5.34 7.49
CA VAL A 125 -11.35 -4.01 7.58
C VAL A 125 -10.60 -3.12 8.57
N VAL A 126 -10.29 -3.64 9.76
CA VAL A 126 -9.57 -2.90 10.80
C VAL A 126 -8.20 -2.45 10.29
N PHE A 127 -7.43 -3.37 9.69
CA PHE A 127 -6.11 -3.06 9.15
C PHE A 127 -6.18 -2.06 8.01
N ALA A 128 -7.16 -2.20 7.10
CA ALA A 128 -7.35 -1.26 6.00
C ALA A 128 -7.66 0.15 6.51
N VAL A 129 -8.59 0.30 7.45
CA VAL A 129 -8.97 1.60 8.03
C VAL A 129 -7.77 2.24 8.74
N PHE A 130 -7.02 1.48 9.55
CA PHE A 130 -5.83 2.01 10.22
C PHE A 130 -4.72 2.42 9.25
N LEU A 131 -4.53 1.68 8.15
CA LEU A 131 -3.58 2.03 7.09
C LEU A 131 -4.01 3.29 6.32
N LEU A 132 -5.31 3.47 6.05
CA LEU A 132 -5.86 4.67 5.42
C LEU A 132 -5.68 5.91 6.29
N ILE A 133 -6.06 5.83 7.57
CA ILE A 133 -5.90 6.92 8.54
C ILE A 133 -4.41 7.21 8.76
N GLY A 134 -3.56 6.18 8.71
CA GLY A 134 -2.14 6.33 8.94
C GLY A 134 -1.80 6.35 10.43
N PHE A 135 -2.52 5.55 11.21
CA PHE A 135 -2.26 5.38 12.63
C PHE A 135 -1.41 4.12 12.84
N LYS A 136 -0.27 4.26 13.53
CA LYS A 136 0.75 3.21 13.73
C LYS A 136 1.01 2.38 12.46
N THR A 137 1.28 3.06 11.34
CA THR A 137 1.36 2.42 10.01
C THR A 137 2.34 1.26 9.96
N SER A 138 3.48 1.37 10.63
CA SER A 138 4.48 0.30 10.69
C SER A 138 3.93 -0.99 11.34
N LEU A 139 3.15 -0.86 12.43
CA LEU A 139 2.57 -2.00 13.14
C LEU A 139 1.49 -2.68 12.29
N PHE A 140 0.53 -1.91 11.79
CA PHE A 140 -0.56 -2.46 10.99
C PHE A 140 -0.08 -3.03 9.67
N ALA A 141 0.90 -2.40 9.01
CA ALA A 141 1.53 -2.98 7.82
C ALA A 141 2.20 -4.32 8.14
N LYS A 142 2.91 -4.44 9.26
CA LYS A 142 3.53 -5.71 9.66
C LYS A 142 2.48 -6.81 9.95
N LEU A 143 1.41 -6.46 10.66
CA LEU A 143 0.29 -7.38 10.95
C LEU A 143 -0.43 -7.82 9.67
N SER A 144 -0.72 -6.90 8.76
CA SER A 144 -1.25 -7.20 7.43
C SER A 144 -0.34 -8.14 6.64
N GLY A 145 0.98 -7.95 6.71
CA GLY A 145 1.95 -8.84 6.09
C GLY A 145 1.88 -10.26 6.64
N TYR A 146 1.78 -10.43 7.96
CA TYR A 146 1.59 -11.75 8.58
C TYR A 146 0.25 -12.38 8.22
N LEU A 147 -0.83 -11.61 8.19
CA LEU A 147 -2.15 -12.09 7.78
C LEU A 147 -2.10 -12.66 6.35
N LEU A 148 -1.50 -11.91 5.41
CA LEU A 148 -1.34 -12.35 4.02
C LEU A 148 -0.39 -13.54 3.88
N LEU A 149 0.66 -13.66 4.71
CA LEU A 149 1.52 -14.83 4.72
C LEU A 149 0.78 -16.09 5.18
N ILE A 150 -0.02 -16.00 6.25
CA ILE A 150 -0.82 -17.13 6.73
C ILE A 150 -1.79 -17.57 5.63
N PHE A 151 -2.46 -16.60 4.99
CA PHE A 151 -3.35 -16.87 3.86
C PHE A 151 -2.62 -17.52 2.67
N ALA A 152 -1.44 -17.01 2.30
CA ALA A 152 -0.61 -17.59 1.24
C ALA A 152 -0.15 -19.02 1.58
N LEU A 153 0.19 -19.31 2.84
CA LEU A 153 0.56 -20.65 3.28
C LEU A 153 -0.64 -21.59 3.19
N SER A 154 -1.81 -21.20 3.69
CA SER A 154 -3.05 -21.99 3.56
C SER A 154 -3.36 -22.30 2.09
N MET A 155 -3.29 -21.29 1.19
CA MET A 155 -3.45 -21.50 -0.24
C MET A 155 -2.39 -22.46 -0.81
N THR A 156 -1.12 -22.31 -0.44
CA THR A 156 -0.02 -23.16 -0.94
C THR A 156 -0.27 -24.63 -0.63
N PHE A 157 -0.74 -24.94 0.58
CA PHE A 157 -0.97 -26.32 1.00
C PHE A 157 -2.26 -26.92 0.43
N SER A 158 -3.25 -26.11 0.09
CA SER A 158 -4.54 -26.59 -0.44
C SER A 158 -4.63 -26.53 -1.97
N SER A 159 -4.59 -25.34 -2.56
CA SER A 159 -4.72 -25.13 -4.01
C SER A 159 -3.38 -25.27 -4.77
N GLY A 160 -2.28 -25.43 -4.03
CA GLY A 160 -0.93 -25.47 -4.58
C GLY A 160 -0.35 -24.08 -4.81
N ILE A 161 0.89 -24.06 -5.31
CA ILE A 161 1.65 -22.80 -5.46
C ILE A 161 1.09 -21.87 -6.55
N LYS A 162 0.32 -22.41 -7.51
CA LYS A 162 -0.23 -21.63 -8.63
C LYS A 162 -1.22 -20.57 -8.16
N GLY A 163 -2.16 -20.92 -7.27
CA GLY A 163 -3.16 -19.97 -6.77
C GLY A 163 -2.52 -18.78 -6.05
N VAL A 164 -1.47 -19.04 -5.28
CA VAL A 164 -0.72 -18.00 -4.55
C VAL A 164 -0.11 -16.96 -5.49
N PHE A 165 0.40 -17.40 -6.65
CA PHE A 165 0.95 -16.50 -7.66
C PHE A 165 -0.13 -15.79 -8.47
N ASP A 166 -1.22 -16.47 -8.83
CA ASP A 166 -2.33 -15.86 -9.56
C ASP A 166 -2.95 -14.69 -8.78
N TYR A 167 -3.14 -14.86 -7.46
CA TYR A 167 -3.63 -13.80 -6.57
C TYR A 167 -2.54 -12.82 -6.10
N SER A 168 -1.28 -13.02 -6.50
CA SER A 168 -0.14 -12.16 -6.12
C SER A 168 -0.01 -11.91 -4.62
N VAL A 169 -0.43 -12.88 -3.79
CA VAL A 169 -0.55 -12.71 -2.33
C VAL A 169 0.82 -12.47 -1.70
N LEU A 170 1.86 -13.17 -2.19
CA LEU A 170 3.25 -12.98 -1.71
C LEU A 170 3.77 -11.58 -2.01
N THR A 171 3.41 -11.01 -3.16
CA THR A 171 3.77 -9.63 -3.52
C THR A 171 3.09 -8.63 -2.59
N ALA A 172 1.80 -8.85 -2.27
CA ALA A 172 1.07 -8.02 -1.32
C ALA A 172 1.67 -8.13 0.10
N ALA A 173 2.07 -9.33 0.54
CA ALA A 173 2.74 -9.53 1.81
C ALA A 173 4.10 -8.81 1.87
N ALA A 174 4.91 -8.92 0.80
CA ALA A 174 6.18 -8.21 0.69
C ALA A 174 5.99 -6.68 0.70
N ALA A 175 4.96 -6.17 0.03
CA ALA A 175 4.60 -4.76 0.05
C ALA A 175 4.22 -4.28 1.46
N CYS A 176 3.52 -5.10 2.23
CA CYS A 176 3.20 -4.82 3.63
C CYS A 176 4.47 -4.74 4.50
N PHE A 177 5.40 -5.68 4.36
CA PHE A 177 6.68 -5.61 5.09
C PHE A 177 7.54 -4.43 4.66
N ALA A 178 7.60 -4.13 3.37
CA ALA A 178 8.30 -2.95 2.86
C ALA A 178 7.72 -1.68 3.47
N LEU A 179 6.39 -1.53 3.49
CA LEU A 179 5.72 -0.41 4.14
C LEU A 179 6.03 -0.32 5.64
N SER A 180 6.17 -1.47 6.32
CA SER A 180 6.48 -1.50 7.76
C SER A 180 7.87 -0.93 8.10
N GLU A 181 8.83 -1.04 7.18
CA GLU A 181 10.20 -0.54 7.33
C GLU A 181 10.35 0.95 6.92
N MET A 182 9.34 1.53 6.27
CA MET A 182 9.38 2.93 5.84
C MET A 182 9.20 3.89 7.03
N LYS A 183 10.32 4.42 7.52
CA LYS A 183 10.38 5.38 8.65
C LYS A 183 9.90 6.81 8.30
N THR A 184 9.74 7.14 7.02
CA THR A 184 9.31 8.47 6.59
C THR A 184 7.86 8.71 6.98
N LYS A 185 7.59 9.72 7.80
CA LYS A 185 6.21 10.09 8.17
C LYS A 185 5.67 11.11 7.17
N TYR A 186 4.66 10.74 6.40
CA TYR A 186 4.03 11.61 5.41
C TYR A 186 2.53 11.34 5.33
N LEU A 187 1.72 12.36 5.61
CA LEU A 187 0.25 12.29 5.66
C LEU A 187 -0.24 11.11 6.54
N GLU A 188 0.38 10.97 7.71
CA GLU A 188 0.00 10.02 8.75
C GLU A 188 -0.52 10.82 9.94
N VAL A 189 -1.63 10.38 10.56
CA VAL A 189 -2.11 10.97 11.82
C VAL A 189 -1.04 10.89 12.92
N ASP A 190 -0.20 9.86 12.87
CA ASP A 190 0.99 9.73 13.73
C ASP A 190 1.97 10.92 13.65
N SER A 191 1.97 11.65 12.53
CA SER A 191 2.81 12.85 12.36
C SER A 191 2.20 14.10 13.00
N LEU A 192 0.87 14.14 13.15
CA LEU A 192 0.15 15.20 13.85
C LEU A 192 0.24 15.01 15.37
N ILE A 193 0.10 13.78 15.86
CA ILE A 193 0.19 13.45 17.29
C ILE A 193 1.59 13.71 17.86
N GLN A 194 2.65 13.53 17.06
CA GLN A 194 4.03 13.83 17.50
C GLN A 194 4.36 15.33 17.53
N ARG A 195 3.50 16.19 16.97
CA ARG A 195 3.71 17.64 16.89
C ARG A 195 2.90 18.43 17.93
N GLY A 196 1.96 17.81 18.63
CA GLY A 196 1.19 18.40 19.74
C GLY A 196 1.77 17.99 21.07
#